data_AF-A0A9E5Y690-F1
#
_entry.id   AF-A0A9E5Y690-F1
#
_cell.length_a   1.000
_cell.length_b   1.000
_cell.length_c   1.000
_cell.angle_alpha   90.00
_cell.angle_beta   90.00
_cell.angle_gamma   90.00
#
_symmetry.space_group_name_H-M   'P 1'
#
loop_
_entity.id
_entity.type
_entity.pdbx_description
1 polymer ?
#
loop_
_entity_poly.entity_id
_entity_poly.type
_entity_poly.pdbx_seq_one_letter_code
_entity_poly.pdbx_strand_id
1 'polypeptide(L)'
;MKIISALKAVAVAEMAWKKERAEVSPAAPSLLAAIENARRDWQQALREMDQVDSELAEYVIYKINAAERRFMALLEQAKKEGVTAWPNTTDFFYAPIKSGDRELPGLP
;
A
#
# COMPACT_ATOMS: atom_id res chain seq x y z
N MET A 1 -44.96 -23.92 16.95
CA MET A 1 -43.70 -23.26 17.33
C MET A 1 -42.61 -23.56 16.29
N LYS A 2 -42.49 -22.76 15.22
CA LYS A 2 -41.47 -23.00 14.14
C LYS A 2 -40.72 -21.73 13.69
N ILE A 3 -41.03 -20.58 14.27
CA ILE A 3 -40.47 -19.28 13.86
C ILE A 3 -39.14 -19.01 14.59
N ILE A 4 -39.00 -19.47 15.84
CA ILE A 4 -37.80 -19.24 16.67
C ILE A 4 -36.59 -20.07 16.18
N SER A 5 -36.81 -21.20 15.50
CA SER A 5 -35.73 -22.03 14.95
C SER A 5 -35.06 -21.42 13.72
N ALA A 6 -35.81 -20.70 12.89
CA ALA A 6 -35.26 -20.02 11.71
C ALA A 6 -34.38 -18.82 12.11
N LEU A 7 -34.76 -18.09 13.16
CA LEU A 7 -33.97 -16.98 13.72
C LEU A 7 -32.61 -17.44 14.28
N LYS A 8 -32.56 -18.61 14.92
CA LYS A 8 -31.28 -19.19 15.39
C LYS A 8 -30.39 -19.64 14.23
N ALA A 9 -30.97 -20.12 13.13
CA ALA A 9 -30.22 -20.53 11.95
C ALA A 9 -29.55 -19.34 11.23
N VAL A 10 -30.24 -18.20 11.14
CA VAL A 10 -29.69 -16.97 10.55
C VAL A 10 -28.51 -16.42 11.37
N ALA A 11 -28.62 -16.39 12.70
CA ALA A 11 -27.52 -15.92 13.56
C ALA A 11 -26.26 -16.81 13.50
N VAL A 12 -26.43 -18.12 13.28
CA VAL A 12 -25.30 -19.05 13.09
C VAL A 12 -24.66 -18.88 11.70
N ALA A 13 -25.46 -18.60 10.67
CA ALA A 13 -24.96 -18.32 9.32
C ALA A 13 -24.19 -16.97 9.24
N GLU A 14 -24.64 -15.93 9.95
CA GLU A 14 -23.93 -14.65 10.03
C GLU A 14 -22.56 -14.77 10.73
N MET A 15 -22.44 -15.62 11.75
CA MET A 15 -21.18 -15.90 12.44
C MET A 15 -20.22 -16.77 11.60
N ALA A 16 -20.75 -17.63 10.73
CA ALA A 16 -19.95 -18.46 9.83
C ALA A 16 -19.29 -17.65 8.69
N TRP A 17 -19.97 -16.63 8.16
CA TRP A 17 -19.41 -15.76 7.12
C TRP A 17 -18.27 -14.86 7.62
N LYS A 18 -18.22 -14.60 8.93
CA LYS A 18 -17.08 -13.91 9.56
C LYS A 18 -15.82 -14.78 9.61
N LYS A 19 -15.98 -16.11 9.63
CA LYS A 19 -14.87 -17.06 9.72
C LYS A 19 -14.32 -17.44 8.35
N GLU A 20 -15.16 -17.47 7.33
CA GLU A 20 -14.79 -17.90 5.97
C GLU A 20 -14.21 -16.77 5.09
N ARG A 21 -14.42 -15.50 5.43
CA ARG A 21 -13.71 -14.36 4.80
C ARG A 21 -12.26 -14.18 5.27
N ALA A 22 -11.81 -14.96 6.24
CA ALA A 22 -10.45 -14.85 6.78
C ALA A 22 -9.40 -15.61 5.93
N GLU A 23 -9.80 -16.53 5.06
CA GLU A 23 -8.84 -17.49 4.49
C GLU A 23 -8.24 -17.12 3.13
N VAL A 24 -8.75 -16.12 2.39
CA VAL A 24 -8.02 -15.55 1.24
C VAL A 24 -8.34 -14.06 1.06
N SER A 25 -8.17 -13.26 2.11
CA SER A 25 -7.89 -11.84 1.85
C SER A 25 -6.42 -11.78 1.43
N PRO A 26 -6.08 -11.23 0.24
CA PRO A 26 -4.68 -10.92 -0.03
C PRO A 26 -4.18 -10.11 1.16
N ALA A 27 -3.04 -10.52 1.72
CA ALA A 27 -2.43 -9.83 2.84
C ALA A 27 -2.40 -8.33 2.50
N ALA A 28 -2.83 -7.49 3.45
CA ALA A 28 -2.82 -6.05 3.22
C ALA A 28 -1.42 -5.66 2.72
N PRO A 29 -1.33 -4.86 1.64
CA PRO A 29 -0.04 -4.50 1.10
C PRO A 29 0.81 -3.84 2.20
N SER A 30 2.11 -4.14 2.22
CA SER A 30 3.03 -3.42 3.10
C SER A 30 2.91 -1.91 2.88
N LEU A 31 3.28 -1.09 3.88
CA LEU A 31 3.18 0.36 3.75
C LEU A 31 3.90 0.88 2.50
N LEU A 32 5.09 0.34 2.20
CA LEU A 32 5.82 0.66 0.97
C LEU A 32 5.05 0.27 -0.30
N ALA A 33 4.46 -0.91 -0.34
CA ALA A 33 3.64 -1.34 -1.48
C ALA A 33 2.37 -0.48 -1.63
N ALA A 34 1.75 -0.08 -0.52
CA ALA A 34 0.60 0.80 -0.52
C ALA A 34 0.94 2.21 -1.05
N ILE A 35 2.10 2.75 -0.67
CA ILE A 35 2.62 4.03 -1.17
C ILE A 35 2.87 3.95 -2.67
N GLU A 36 3.56 2.91 -3.14
CA GLU A 36 3.85 2.73 -4.56
C GLU A 36 2.57 2.54 -5.38
N ASN A 37 1.59 1.80 -4.87
CA ASN A 37 0.30 1.66 -5.53
C ASN A 37 -0.44 3.00 -5.60
N ALA A 38 -0.50 3.77 -4.51
CA ALA A 38 -1.13 5.10 -4.53
C ALA A 38 -0.44 6.07 -5.51
N ARG A 39 0.89 6.00 -5.63
CA ARG A 39 1.67 6.77 -6.60
C ARG A 39 1.30 6.39 -8.04
N ARG A 40 1.16 5.09 -8.33
CA ARG A 40 0.74 4.59 -9.64
C ARG A 40 -0.68 5.00 -9.98
N ASP A 41 -1.59 4.89 -9.02
CA ASP A 41 -3.00 5.30 -9.17
C ASP A 41 -3.09 6.79 -9.53
N TRP A 42 -2.32 7.64 -8.83
CA TRP A 42 -2.27 9.07 -9.12
C TRP A 42 -1.72 9.37 -10.52
N GLN A 43 -0.60 8.75 -10.90
CA GLN A 43 -0.03 8.88 -12.24
C GLN A 43 -0.97 8.39 -13.34
N GLN A 44 -1.72 7.33 -13.07
CA GLN A 44 -2.73 6.82 -14.00
C GLN A 44 -3.88 7.81 -14.17
N ALA A 45 -4.41 8.35 -13.07
CA ALA A 45 -5.48 9.34 -13.12
C ALA A 45 -5.06 10.62 -13.88
N LEU A 46 -3.80 11.05 -13.74
CA LEU A 46 -3.26 12.15 -14.53
C LEU A 46 -3.26 11.84 -16.03
N ARG A 47 -2.83 10.65 -16.45
CA ARG A 47 -2.85 10.22 -17.87
C ARG A 47 -4.26 10.04 -18.43
N GLU A 48 -5.23 9.69 -17.60
CA GLU A 48 -6.62 9.57 -18.01
C GLU A 48 -7.22 10.94 -18.38
N MET A 49 -6.76 12.03 -17.73
CA MET A 49 -7.23 13.39 -18.05
C MET A 49 -6.92 13.79 -19.50
N ASP A 50 -5.82 13.28 -20.05
CA ASP A 50 -5.43 13.55 -21.44
C ASP A 50 -6.30 12.80 -22.47
N GLN A 51 -7.08 11.81 -22.03
CA GLN A 51 -7.83 10.89 -22.90
C GLN A 51 -9.35 10.99 -22.73
N VAL A 52 -9.82 11.78 -21.77
CA VAL A 52 -11.22 11.79 -21.34
C VAL A 52 -12.01 12.91 -22.01
N ASP A 53 -13.25 12.60 -22.41
CA ASP A 53 -14.18 13.61 -22.92
C ASP A 53 -14.67 14.54 -21.79
N SER A 54 -15.22 15.70 -22.17
CA SER A 54 -15.66 16.72 -21.22
C SER A 54 -16.67 16.23 -20.18
N GLU A 55 -17.51 15.24 -20.53
CA GLU A 55 -18.52 14.67 -19.63
C GLU A 55 -17.93 13.90 -18.44
N LEU A 56 -16.71 13.36 -18.61
CA LEU A 56 -16.04 12.56 -17.59
C LEU A 56 -14.88 13.32 -16.92
N ALA A 57 -14.58 14.55 -17.36
CA ALA A 57 -13.50 15.37 -16.82
C ALA A 57 -13.63 15.60 -15.30
N GLU A 58 -14.83 15.91 -14.80
CA GLU A 58 -15.06 16.12 -13.36
C GLU A 58 -14.76 14.86 -12.54
N TYR A 59 -15.13 13.68 -13.07
CA TYR A 59 -14.85 12.40 -12.43
C TYR A 59 -13.34 12.12 -12.39
N VAL A 60 -12.62 12.38 -13.47
CA VAL A 60 -11.16 12.20 -13.51
C VAL A 60 -10.45 13.18 -12.58
N ILE A 61 -10.89 14.45 -12.51
CA ILE A 61 -10.39 15.43 -11.52
C ILE A 61 -10.61 14.92 -10.09
N TYR A 62 -11.79 14.37 -9.79
CA TYR A 62 -12.04 13.76 -8.50
C TYR A 62 -11.08 12.59 -8.22
N LYS A 63 -10.84 11.70 -9.19
CA LYS A 63 -9.88 10.59 -9.06
C LYS A 63 -8.46 11.08 -8.78
N ILE A 64 -8.00 12.11 -9.49
CA ILE A 64 -6.68 12.72 -9.27
C ILE A 64 -6.57 13.20 -7.82
N ASN A 65 -7.54 14.00 -7.36
CA ASN A 65 -7.54 14.56 -6.00
C ASN A 65 -7.60 13.47 -4.93
N ALA A 66 -8.39 12.42 -5.14
CA ALA A 66 -8.51 11.31 -4.20
C ALA A 66 -7.20 10.50 -4.11
N ALA A 67 -6.57 10.20 -5.26
CA ALA A 67 -5.33 9.44 -5.31
C ALA A 67 -4.15 10.22 -4.71
N GLU A 68 -4.05 11.53 -4.99
CA GLU A 68 -3.04 12.41 -4.40
C GLU A 68 -3.17 12.46 -2.87
N ARG A 69 -4.38 12.71 -2.35
CA ARG A 69 -4.63 12.76 -0.89
C ARG A 69 -4.26 11.45 -0.21
N ARG A 70 -4.59 10.31 -0.83
CA ARG A 70 -4.20 8.99 -0.33
C ARG A 70 -2.68 8.81 -0.32
N PHE A 71 -2.00 9.18 -1.40
CA PHE A 71 -0.54 9.10 -1.48
C PHE A 71 0.13 9.95 -0.39
N MET A 72 -0.29 11.20 -0.22
CA MET A 72 0.26 12.09 0.81
C MET A 72 0.02 11.57 2.23
N ALA A 73 -1.18 11.04 2.53
CA ALA A 73 -1.46 10.45 3.84
C ALA A 73 -0.55 9.26 4.16
N LEU A 74 -0.27 8.41 3.16
CA LEU A 74 0.63 7.26 3.33
C LEU A 74 2.09 7.68 3.50
N LEU A 75 2.54 8.74 2.83
CA LEU A 75 3.88 9.31 3.06
C LEU A 75 4.03 9.86 4.47
N GLU A 76 3.02 10.57 4.97
CA GLU A 76 3.02 11.06 6.36
C GLU A 76 3.02 9.90 7.37
N GLN A 77 2.35 8.79 7.06
CA GLN A 77 2.43 7.57 7.86
C GLN A 77 3.84 6.97 7.84
N ALA A 78 4.44 6.80 6.66
CA ALA A 78 5.81 6.27 6.54
C ALA A 78 6.83 7.12 7.31
N LYS A 79 6.70 8.45 7.25
CA LYS A 79 7.53 9.38 8.02
C LYS A 79 7.40 9.14 9.52
N LYS A 80 6.18 8.93 10.03
CA LYS A 80 5.95 8.64 11.47
C LYS A 80 6.50 7.28 11.88
N GLU A 81 6.49 6.30 10.98
CA GLU A 81 7.00 4.94 11.21
C GLU A 81 8.52 4.82 10.95
N GLY A 82 9.20 5.92 10.56
CA GLY A 82 10.62 5.90 10.23
C GLY A 82 10.95 5.07 8.97
N VAL A 83 9.94 4.77 8.16
CA VAL A 83 10.10 4.05 6.89
C VAL A 83 10.71 5.01 5.89
N THR A 84 11.89 4.64 5.39
CA THR A 84 12.67 5.45 4.45
C THR A 84 12.86 4.68 3.14
N ALA A 85 12.93 5.41 2.03
CA ALA A 85 13.18 4.81 0.71
C ALA A 85 14.63 4.33 0.54
N TRP A 86 15.53 4.84 1.37
CA TRP A 86 16.96 4.57 1.34
C TRP A 86 17.36 3.97 2.69
N PRO A 87 18.17 2.91 2.73
CA PRO A 87 18.74 2.44 3.99
C PRO A 87 19.50 3.58 4.67
N ASN A 88 19.55 3.57 6.01
CA ASN A 88 20.29 4.59 6.73
C ASN A 88 21.75 4.56 6.25
N THR A 89 22.33 5.70 5.88
CA THR A 89 23.72 5.77 5.41
C THR A 89 24.70 5.14 6.40
N THR A 90 24.35 5.15 7.69
CA THR A 90 25.08 4.48 8.77
C THR A 90 25.18 2.95 8.55
N ASP A 91 24.17 2.31 7.95
CA ASP A 91 24.18 0.87 7.65
C ASP A 91 25.25 0.50 6.60
N PHE A 92 25.58 1.44 5.69
CA PHE A 92 26.62 1.23 4.67
C PHE A 92 28.04 1.41 5.21
N PHE A 93 28.23 2.29 6.20
CA PHE A 93 29.56 2.59 6.76
C PHE A 93 29.96 1.66 7.92
N TYR A 94 28.99 1.03 8.60
CA TYR A 94 29.24 0.12 9.73
C TYR A 94 29.01 -1.37 9.41
N ALA A 95 28.71 -1.72 8.15
CA ALA A 95 28.77 -3.11 7.73
C ALA A 95 30.19 -3.64 8.04
N PRO A 96 30.34 -4.67 8.90
CA PRO A 96 31.66 -5.17 9.26
C PRO A 96 32.35 -5.63 7.98
N ILE A 97 33.42 -4.92 7.61
CA ILE A 97 34.27 -5.32 6.50
C ILE A 97 34.79 -6.70 6.85
N LYS A 98 34.34 -7.73 6.13
CA LYS A 98 34.91 -9.06 6.26
C LYS A 98 36.40 -8.91 5.99
N SER A 99 37.22 -9.27 6.97
CA SER A 99 38.65 -8.95 7.05
C SER A 99 39.53 -9.67 6.00
N GLY A 100 38.97 -10.04 4.84
CA GLY A 100 39.64 -10.81 3.78
C GLY A 100 39.89 -10.02 2.49
N ASP A 101 39.09 -9.00 2.18
CA ASP A 101 39.12 -8.36 0.85
C ASP A 101 39.77 -6.97 0.93
N ARG A 102 41.07 -6.94 1.21
CA ARG A 102 41.87 -5.71 1.19
C ARG A 102 42.91 -5.77 0.08
N GLU A 103 42.45 -5.68 -1.16
CA GLU A 103 43.24 -5.06 -2.23
C GLU A 103 42.53 -3.75 -2.60
N LEU A 104 43.01 -2.64 -2.04
CA LEU A 104 42.64 -1.31 -2.51
C LEU A 104 43.25 -1.14 -3.90
N PRO A 105 42.47 -0.76 -4.94
CA PRO A 105 43.07 -0.37 -6.20
C PRO A 105 43.93 0.87 -5.95
N GLY A 106 45.21 0.78 -6.31
CA GLY A 106 46.15 1.88 -6.23
C GLY A 106 45.57 3.11 -6.93
N LEU A 107 45.44 4.20 -6.18
CA LEU A 107 45.23 5.52 -6.76
C LEU A 107 46.55 5.99 -7.42
N PRO A 108 46.49 6.60 -8.62
CA PRO A 108 47.66 7.20 -9.25
C PRO A 108 48.19 8.41 -8.47
#